data_AF-A0A1F1FV28-F1
#
_entry.id   AF-A0A1F1FV28-F1
#
_cell.length_a   1.000
_cell.length_b   1.000
_cell.length_c   1.000
_cell.angle_alpha   90.00
_cell.angle_beta   90.00
_cell.angle_gamma   90.00
#
_symmetry.space_group_name_H-M   'P 1'
#
loop_
_entity.id
_entity.type
_entity.pdbx_description
1 polymer ?
#
loop_
_entity_poly.entity_id
_entity_poly.type
_entity_poly.pdbx_seq_one_letter_code
_entity_poly.pdbx_strand_id
1 'polypeptide(L)' 'MYQGHAVIAIKDHEDLRYPIGYLPLSMRQFERLLSTFSRSTRLRAKLSGPEALNTVLAVLEPTEEERTDGSWTWSH' A
#
# COMPACT_ATOMS: atom_id res chain seq x y z
N MET A 1 -16.98 -2.70 20.35
CA MET A 1 -15.71 -3.04 19.69
C MET A 1 -15.05 -1.76 19.24
N TYR A 2 -13.83 -1.47 19.67
CA TYR A 2 -13.06 -0.34 19.16
C TYR A 2 -12.54 -0.74 17.77
N GLN A 3 -13.11 -0.19 16.71
CA GLN A 3 -12.59 -0.42 15.35
C GLN A 3 -11.37 0.48 15.17
N GLY A 4 -10.23 -0.10 14.76
CA GLY A 4 -9.05 0.67 14.39
C GLY A 4 -9.41 1.65 13.26
N HIS A 5 -8.90 2.87 13.34
CA HIS A 5 -9.08 3.86 12.29
C HIS A 5 -7.75 4.01 11.53
N ALA A 6 -7.83 4.03 10.20
CA ALA A 6 -6.75 4.50 9.35
C ALA A 6 -6.77 6.03 9.34
N VAL A 7 -5.59 6.64 9.48
CA VAL A 7 -5.40 8.09 9.38
C VAL A 7 -4.51 8.38 8.19
N ILE A 8 -5.02 9.11 7.21
CA ILE A 8 -4.24 9.64 6.10
C ILE A 8 -3.99 11.11 6.40
N ALA A 9 -2.74 11.45 6.75
CA ALA A 9 -2.31 12.82 6.97
C ALA A 9 -1.61 13.34 5.71
N ILE A 10 -2.09 14.45 5.17
CA ILE A 10 -1.45 15.19 4.08
C ILE A 10 -0.93 16.50 4.68
N LYS A 11 0.32 16.85 4.37
CA LYS A 11 0.91 18.09 4.88
C LYS A 11 0.00 19.29 4.54
N ASP A 12 -0.25 20.14 5.54
CA ASP A 12 -1.08 21.36 5.43
C ASP A 12 -2.58 21.10 5.15
N HIS A 13 -3.09 19.90 5.43
CA HIS A 13 -4.51 19.54 5.29
C HIS A 13 -5.04 18.83 6.54
N GLU A 14 -6.37 18.79 6.71
CA GLU A 14 -6.99 18.05 7.81
C GLU A 14 -6.74 16.54 7.70
N ASP A 15 -6.47 15.92 8.85
CA ASP A 15 -6.28 14.48 8.95
C ASP A 15 -7.56 13.73 8.57
N LEU A 16 -7.45 12.86 7.59
CA LEU A 16 -8.57 12.12 7.04
C LEU A 16 -8.67 10.76 7.74
N ARG A 17 -9.78 10.51 8.45
CA ARG A 17 -9.97 9.33 9.32
C ARG A 17 -11.07 8.43 8.78
N TYR A 18 -10.75 7.14 8.60
CA TYR A 18 -11.72 6.13 8.16
C TYR A 18 -11.57 4.84 8.97
N PRO A 19 -12.64 4.04 9.15
CA PRO A 19 -12.49 2.71 9.72
C PRO A 19 -11.53 1.87 8.86
N ILE A 20 -10.63 1.13 9.50
CA ILE A 20 -9.54 0.39 8.81
C ILE A 20 -10.07 -0.58 7.73
N GLY A 21 -11.29 -1.11 7.91
CA GLY A 21 -11.95 -1.99 6.94
C GLY A 21 -12.36 -1.32 5.62
N TYR A 22 -12.29 0.01 5.53
CA TYR A 22 -12.51 0.74 4.27
C TYR A 22 -11.23 0.93 3.46
N LEU A 23 -10.05 0.61 4.00
CA LEU A 23 -8.85 0.60 3.17
C LEU A 23 -8.94 -0.58 2.20
N PRO A 24 -8.93 -0.33 0.87
CA PRO A 24 -8.97 -1.41 -0.12
C PRO A 24 -7.65 -2.21 -0.18
N LEU A 25 -6.68 -1.88 0.69
CA LEU A 25 -5.34 -2.46 0.75
C LEU A 25 -4.90 -2.60 2.22
N SER A 26 -4.24 -3.72 2.54
CA SER A 26 -3.57 -3.86 3.84
C SER A 26 -2.37 -2.92 3.95
N MET A 27 -1.99 -2.56 5.19
CA MET A 27 -0.79 -1.74 5.43
C MET A 27 0.50 -2.37 4.88
N ARG A 28 0.58 -3.70 4.88
CA ARG A 28 1.68 -4.48 4.29
C ARG A 28 1.75 -4.33 2.78
N GLN A 29 0.61 -4.41 2.09
CA GLN A 29 0.52 -4.17 0.65
C GLN A 29 0.86 -2.71 0.30
N PHE A 30 0.46 -1.75 1.15
CA PHE A 30 0.82 -0.35 0.98
C PHE A 30 2.33 -0.11 1.13
N GLU A 31 2.98 -0.68 2.14
CA GLU A 31 4.45 -0.63 2.29
C GLU A 31 5.15 -1.24 1.07
N ARG A 32 4.67 -2.36 0.54
CA ARG A 32 5.22 -2.97 -0.68
C ARG A 32 5.11 -2.07 -1.90
N LEU A 33 3.97 -1.40 -2.10
CA LEU A 33 3.82 -0.41 -3.16
C LEU A 33 4.87 0.69 -3.00
N LEU A 34 4.97 1.31 -1.82
CA LEU A 34 5.91 2.39 -1.55
C LEU A 34 7.37 1.95 -1.75
N SER A 35 7.77 0.82 -1.18
CA SER A 35 9.14 0.31 -1.26
C SER A 35 9.52 -0.10 -2.69
N THR A 36 8.62 -0.71 -3.44
CA THR A 36 8.87 -1.14 -4.82
C THR A 36 9.09 0.05 -5.75
N PHE A 37 8.18 1.04 -5.70
CA PHE A 37 8.27 2.20 -6.59
C PHE A 37 9.36 3.18 -6.16
N SER A 38 9.62 3.37 -4.86
CA SER A 38 10.71 4.24 -4.40
C SER A 38 12.09 3.75 -4.87
N ARG A 39 12.30 2.43 -4.93
CA ARG A 39 13.61 1.82 -5.25
C ARG A 39 13.85 1.62 -6.75
N SER A 40 12.83 1.75 -7.61
CA SER A 40 12.95 1.48 -9.04
C SER A 40 12.49 2.65 -9.91
N THR A 41 13.45 3.32 -10.57
CA THR A 41 13.16 4.37 -11.58
C THR A 41 12.41 3.80 -12.79
N ARG A 42 12.74 2.56 -13.21
CA ARG A 42 12.06 1.87 -14.31
C ARG A 42 10.59 1.60 -14.01
N LEU A 43 10.26 1.11 -12.81
CA LEU A 43 8.86 0.86 -12.43
C LEU A 43 8.08 2.16 -12.25
N ARG A 44 8.71 3.22 -11.72
CA ARG A 44 8.09 4.55 -11.68
C ARG A 44 7.76 5.10 -13.06
N ALA A 45 8.66 4.94 -14.04
CA ALA A 45 8.38 5.38 -15.42
C ALA A 45 7.16 4.67 -16.02
N LYS A 46 6.92 3.39 -15.69
CA LYS A 46 5.74 2.64 -16.12
C LYS A 46 4.42 3.18 -15.57
N LEU A 47 4.43 3.89 -14.43
CA LEU A 47 3.23 4.48 -13.85
C LEU A 47 2.63 5.61 -14.70
N SER A 48 3.42 6.19 -15.60
CA SER A 48 2.94 7.22 -16.54
C SER A 48 2.47 6.64 -17.88
N GLY A 49 2.54 5.32 -18.07
CA GLY A 49 2.25 4.65 -19.33
C GLY A 49 0.98 3.79 -19.29
N PRO A 50 0.61 3.18 -20.43
CA PRO A 50 -0.58 2.33 -20.53
C PRO A 50 -0.49 1.06 -19.65
N GLU A 51 0.71 0.68 -19.23
CA GLU A 51 0.98 -0.47 -18.37
C GLU A 51 0.88 -0.14 -16.87
N ALA A 52 0.52 1.10 -16.50
CA ALA A 52 0.51 1.56 -15.11
C ALA A 52 -0.35 0.66 -14.21
N LEU A 53 -1.58 0.38 -14.64
CA LEU A 53 -2.51 -0.46 -13.88
C LEU A 53 -1.95 -1.88 -13.69
N ASN A 54 -1.50 -2.53 -14.77
CA ASN A 54 -0.93 -3.87 -14.68
C ASN A 54 0.33 -3.90 -13.80
N THR A 55 1.14 -2.85 -13.84
CA THR A 55 2.34 -2.74 -13.00
C THR A 55 1.97 -2.64 -11.52
N VAL A 56 0.95 -1.86 -11.17
CA VAL A 56 0.45 -1.74 -9.79
C VAL A 56 -0.17 -3.05 -9.31
N LEU A 57 -1.03 -3.67 -10.14
CA LEU A 57 -1.66 -4.94 -9.80
C LEU A 57 -0.62 -6.06 -9.58
N ALA A 58 0.41 -6.13 -10.42
CA ALA A 58 1.51 -7.10 -10.24
C ALA A 58 2.27 -6.91 -8.92
N VAL A 59 2.43 -5.68 -8.43
CA VAL A 59 3.03 -5.40 -7.12
C VAL A 59 2.09 -5.76 -5.98
N LEU A 60 0.78 -5.71 -6.20
CA LEU A 60 -0.25 -6.04 -5.22
C LEU A 60 -0.61 -7.52 -5.15
N GLU A 61 -0.13 -8.33 -6.10
CA GLU A 61 -0.28 -9.77 -6.04
C GLU A 61 0.18 -10.29 -4.67
N PRO A 62 -0.68 -11.05 -3.95
CA PRO A 62 -0.34 -11.54 -2.62
C PRO A 62 0.91 -12.41 -2.64
N THR A 63 1.87 -12.13 -1.77
CA THR A 63 3.02 -13.03 -1.58
C THR A 63 2.60 -14.26 -0.77
N GLU A 64 3.42 -15.30 -0.76
CA GLU A 64 3.12 -16.52 0.01
C GLU A 64 3.01 -16.23 1.51
N GLU A 65 3.83 -15.29 2.00
CA GLU A 65 3.79 -14.81 3.38
C GLU A 65 2.57 -13.94 3.70
N GLU A 66 1.84 -13.43 2.70
CA GLU A 66 0.56 -12.72 2.87
C GLU A 66 -0.64 -13.65 2.74
N ARG A 67 -0.46 -14.79 2.07
CA ARG A 67 -1.45 -15.88 2.02
C ARG A 67 -1.48 -16.68 3.30
N THR A 68 -0.36 -16.69 4.01
CA THR A 68 -0.29 -17.13 5.41
C THR A 68 -0.61 -15.93 6.30
N ASP A 69 -1.47 -16.09 7.30
CA ASP A 69 -1.88 -15.01 8.22
C ASP A 69 -0.77 -14.67 9.23
N GLY A 70 0.47 -14.57 8.75
CA GLY A 70 1.65 -14.26 9.52
C GLY A 70 1.64 -12.82 9.99
N SER A 71 2.13 -12.59 11.21
CA SER A 71 2.29 -11.24 11.73
C SER A 71 3.24 -10.43 10.85
N TRP A 72 2.90 -9.16 10.64
CA TRP A 72 3.72 -8.21 9.90
C TRP A 72 3.85 -6.92 10.71
N THR A 73 5.03 -6.32 10.65
CA THR A 73 5.34 -5.01 11.23
C THR A 73 6.09 -4.20 10.20
N TRP A 74 5.90 -2.88 10.21
CA TRP A 74 6.63 -1.96 9.35
C TRP A 74 8.15 -2.15 9.47
N SER A 75 8.81 -2.35 8.32
CA SER A 75 10.27 -2.26 8.23
C SER A 75 10.66 -0.78 8.34
N HIS A 76 11.51 -0.45 9.33
CA HIS A 76 12.13 0.87 9.44
C HIS A 76 13.20 1.07 8.35
#